data_AF-A0AAX2IYV1-F1
#
_entry.id   AF-A0AAX2IYV1-F1
#
_cell.length_a   1.000
_cell.length_b   1.000
_cell.length_c   1.000
_cell.angle_alpha   90.00
_cell.angle_beta   90.00
_cell.angle_gamma   90.00
#
_symmetry.space_group_name_H-M   'P 1'
#
loop_
_entity.id
_entity.type
_entity.pdbx_description
1 polymer ?
#
loop_
_entity_poly.entity_id
_entity_poly.type
_entity_poly.pdbx_seq_one_letter_code
_entity_poly.pdbx_strand_id
1 'polypeptide(L)'
;MNYFIGLCLGLLGSVICYAEPYSSSLPEGLIKVNKENNPKCVEFVTYKEELYCSIVPLADSSVDSQVINYEKQMVRFDDRPWKIAWGKKTDKVVTVEYIPVGDDINNWKELITTQFMPGLTNMTPAQFGNEFLYNLDKSGVKYTVNVIEEKPDLLIFEFKVQEPANLQQDEILKITKGKDGIYVLHYAIKESDMTKENRDKWVKNLKNSFIKASTP
;
A
#
# COMPACT_ATOMS: atom_id res chain seq x y z
N MET A 1 -1.43 11.66 -23.48
CA MET A 1 -1.74 10.24 -23.79
C MET A 1 -2.41 9.68 -22.54
N ASN A 2 -3.73 9.65 -22.55
CA ASN A 2 -4.58 9.36 -21.41
C ASN A 2 -4.57 7.85 -21.13
N TYR A 3 -4.16 7.45 -19.92
CA TYR A 3 -4.34 6.08 -19.46
C TYR A 3 -5.50 6.05 -18.48
N PHE A 4 -6.61 5.49 -18.98
CA PHE A 4 -7.77 5.07 -18.21
C PHE A 4 -7.34 4.12 -17.09
N ILE A 5 -7.67 4.46 -15.84
CA ILE A 5 -7.67 3.52 -14.72
C ILE A 5 -9.05 2.86 -14.73
N GLY A 6 -9.06 1.55 -14.98
CA GLY A 6 -10.27 0.76 -15.11
C GLY A 6 -11.00 0.63 -13.77
N LEU A 7 -12.25 1.09 -13.74
CA LEU A 7 -13.26 0.65 -12.78
C LEU A 7 -13.61 -0.82 -13.08
N CYS A 8 -13.52 -1.69 -12.07
CA CYS A 8 -14.23 -2.97 -12.09
C CYS A 8 -15.51 -2.86 -11.25
N LEU A 9 -16.65 -2.95 -11.95
CA LEU A 9 -17.99 -3.12 -11.40
C LEU A 9 -18.19 -4.57 -10.94
N GLY A 10 -18.77 -4.74 -9.76
CA GLY A 10 -19.30 -6.02 -9.28
C GLY A 10 -20.64 -5.81 -8.56
N LEU A 11 -21.68 -6.46 -9.08
CA LEU A 11 -23.06 -6.43 -8.59
C LEU A 11 -23.22 -7.10 -7.21
N LEU A 12 -24.05 -6.50 -6.38
CA LEU A 12 -24.46 -6.96 -5.05
C LEU A 12 -25.27 -8.27 -5.12
N GLY A 13 -24.81 -9.28 -4.38
CA GLY A 13 -25.62 -10.38 -3.87
C GLY A 13 -25.45 -10.45 -2.36
N SER A 14 -26.52 -10.16 -1.60
CA SER A 14 -26.49 -10.17 -0.14
C SER A 14 -26.43 -11.60 0.39
N VAL A 15 -25.23 -12.03 0.75
CA VAL A 15 -25.00 -13.15 1.69
C VAL A 15 -24.56 -12.55 3.01
N ILE A 16 -25.33 -12.81 4.06
CA ILE A 16 -24.94 -12.53 5.44
C ILE A 16 -23.82 -13.53 5.77
N CYS A 17 -22.59 -13.20 5.42
CA CYS A 17 -21.42 -13.86 5.96
C CYS A 17 -21.12 -13.22 7.30
N TYR A 18 -21.14 -14.04 8.36
CA TYR A 18 -20.52 -13.66 9.62
C TYR A 18 -19.06 -13.31 9.32
N ALA A 19 -18.71 -12.03 9.46
CA ALA A 19 -17.32 -11.62 9.44
C ALA A 19 -16.67 -12.25 10.67
N GLU A 20 -15.83 -13.27 10.47
CA GLU A 20 -14.94 -13.73 11.51
C GLU A 20 -14.12 -12.52 11.99
N PRO A 21 -13.92 -12.36 13.30
CA PRO A 21 -13.08 -11.29 13.80
C PRO A 21 -11.71 -11.42 13.13
N TYR A 22 -11.18 -10.32 12.57
CA TYR A 22 -9.82 -10.28 12.03
C TYR A 22 -8.88 -10.83 13.08
N SER A 23 -8.44 -12.07 12.89
CA SER A 23 -7.48 -12.65 13.81
C SER A 23 -6.18 -11.90 13.62
N SER A 24 -5.69 -11.26 14.68
CA SER A 24 -4.35 -10.69 14.73
C SER A 24 -3.27 -11.78 14.79
N SER A 25 -3.64 -13.06 14.77
CA SER A 25 -2.68 -14.17 14.76
C SER A 25 -2.08 -14.37 13.36
N LEU A 26 -0.79 -14.68 13.34
CA LEU A 26 -0.12 -15.19 12.15
C LEU A 26 -0.80 -16.49 11.68
N PRO A 27 -1.07 -16.69 10.37
CA PRO A 27 -1.58 -17.95 9.84
C PRO A 27 -0.65 -19.14 10.15
N GLU A 28 -1.23 -20.33 10.32
CA GLU A 28 -0.47 -21.57 10.50
C GLU A 28 0.31 -21.96 9.24
N GLY A 29 1.41 -22.70 9.41
CA GLY A 29 2.21 -23.23 8.30
C GLY A 29 3.16 -22.24 7.61
N LEU A 30 3.25 -21.00 8.10
CA LEU A 30 4.18 -20.00 7.57
C LEU A 30 5.62 -20.21 8.06
N ILE A 31 6.58 -20.10 7.14
CA ILE A 31 8.02 -20.21 7.41
C ILE A 31 8.62 -18.82 7.52
N LYS A 32 9.23 -18.47 8.65
CA LYS A 32 9.96 -17.20 8.80
C LYS A 32 11.15 -17.15 7.84
N VAL A 33 11.24 -16.10 7.03
CA VAL A 33 12.33 -15.90 6.07
C VAL A 33 13.58 -15.41 6.79
N ASN A 34 14.71 -16.04 6.54
CA ASN A 34 16.02 -15.63 7.06
C ASN A 34 17.11 -15.83 5.99
N LYS A 35 18.36 -15.49 6.30
CA LYS A 35 19.47 -15.58 5.34
C LYS A 35 19.89 -17.02 5.00
N GLU A 36 19.55 -17.98 5.85
CA GLU A 36 19.99 -19.38 5.78
C GLU A 36 18.98 -20.25 5.03
N ASN A 37 17.71 -19.83 4.99
CA ASN A 37 16.66 -20.51 4.25
C ASN A 37 16.34 -19.79 2.93
N ASN A 38 16.14 -20.58 1.87
CA ASN A 38 15.65 -20.11 0.58
C ASN A 38 14.39 -20.91 0.19
N PRO A 39 13.28 -20.75 0.95
CA PRO A 39 12.05 -21.48 0.68
C PRO A 39 11.50 -21.11 -0.70
N LYS A 40 10.94 -22.08 -1.42
CA LYS A 40 10.21 -21.84 -2.68
C LYS A 40 8.85 -21.22 -2.34
N CYS A 41 8.85 -19.93 -2.02
CA CYS A 41 7.66 -19.22 -1.61
C CYS A 41 6.67 -19.09 -2.76
N VAL A 42 5.40 -19.35 -2.44
CA VAL A 42 4.28 -18.94 -3.28
C VAL A 42 3.73 -17.59 -2.83
N GLU A 43 3.83 -17.27 -1.54
CA GLU A 43 3.33 -16.03 -0.97
C GLU A 43 4.19 -15.50 0.18
N PHE A 44 4.13 -14.18 0.39
CA PHE A 44 4.83 -13.49 1.48
C PHE A 44 3.86 -12.75 2.39
N VAL A 45 4.07 -12.89 3.69
CA VAL A 45 3.30 -12.24 4.76
C VAL A 45 4.25 -11.46 5.65
N THR A 46 3.95 -10.20 5.92
CA THR A 46 4.65 -9.40 6.93
C THR A 46 3.83 -9.38 8.22
N TYR A 47 4.46 -9.69 9.34
CA TYR A 47 3.82 -9.68 10.66
C TYR A 47 4.84 -9.32 11.73
N LYS A 48 4.52 -8.34 12.58
CA LYS A 48 5.41 -7.85 13.64
C LYS A 48 6.83 -7.54 13.14
N GLU A 49 6.90 -6.83 12.03
CA GLU A 49 8.15 -6.44 11.34
C GLU A 49 8.99 -7.59 10.76
N GLU A 50 8.47 -8.81 10.76
CA GLU A 50 9.15 -9.98 10.23
C GLU A 50 8.48 -10.46 8.94
N LEU A 51 9.30 -10.97 8.01
CA LEU A 51 8.84 -11.53 6.75
C LEU A 51 8.68 -13.05 6.89
N TYR A 52 7.51 -13.53 6.49
CA TYR A 52 7.12 -14.93 6.47
C TYR A 52 6.80 -15.36 5.05
N CYS A 53 7.00 -16.65 4.77
CA CYS A 53 6.83 -17.30 3.50
C CYS A 53 5.81 -18.41 3.65
N SER A 54 4.83 -18.44 2.76
CA SER A 54 3.98 -19.61 2.58
C SER A 54 4.50 -20.43 1.40
N ILE A 55 4.48 -21.76 1.56
CA ILE A 55 4.76 -22.72 0.49
C ILE A 55 3.48 -23.30 -0.13
N VAL A 56 2.32 -22.95 0.42
CA VAL A 56 0.98 -23.25 -0.09
C VAL A 56 0.22 -21.93 -0.26
N PRO A 57 -0.65 -21.77 -1.28
CA PRO A 57 -1.41 -20.54 -1.41
C PRO A 57 -2.27 -20.30 -0.17
N LEU A 58 -2.23 -19.10 0.38
CA LEU A 58 -3.27 -18.64 1.30
C LEU A 58 -4.49 -18.30 0.42
N ALA A 59 -5.70 -18.48 0.95
CA ALA A 59 -6.93 -18.37 0.16
C ALA A 59 -6.94 -17.16 -0.81
N ASP A 60 -7.30 -17.45 -2.07
CA ASP A 60 -7.48 -16.52 -3.19
C ASP A 60 -6.26 -15.69 -3.65
N SER A 61 -5.04 -16.23 -3.58
CA SER A 61 -3.86 -15.54 -4.14
C SER A 61 -3.21 -16.27 -5.31
N SER A 62 -2.98 -15.53 -6.41
CA SER A 62 -2.18 -15.92 -7.57
C SER A 62 -1.01 -14.94 -7.81
N VAL A 63 -0.45 -14.39 -6.73
CA VAL A 63 0.55 -13.33 -6.82
C VAL A 63 1.88 -13.90 -7.32
N ASP A 64 2.54 -13.20 -8.25
CA ASP A 64 3.90 -13.55 -8.67
C ASP A 64 4.85 -13.49 -7.46
N SER A 65 5.44 -14.63 -7.10
CA SER A 65 6.36 -14.72 -5.96
C SER A 65 7.63 -13.86 -6.13
N GLN A 66 7.91 -13.35 -7.33
CA GLN A 66 9.02 -12.43 -7.57
C GLN A 66 8.74 -10.98 -7.13
N VAL A 67 7.51 -10.66 -6.73
CA VAL A 67 7.12 -9.28 -6.34
C VAL A 67 8.01 -8.71 -5.23
N ILE A 68 8.31 -9.53 -4.22
CA ILE A 68 9.14 -9.10 -3.09
C ILE A 68 10.56 -8.68 -3.50
N ASN A 69 11.08 -9.26 -4.59
CA ASN A 69 12.46 -9.06 -5.05
C ASN A 69 12.67 -7.66 -5.64
N TYR A 70 11.60 -7.01 -6.09
CA TYR A 70 11.68 -5.66 -6.61
C TYR A 70 11.10 -4.60 -5.69
N GLU A 71 10.45 -4.96 -4.57
CA GLU A 71 10.03 -4.00 -3.54
C GLU A 71 11.23 -3.21 -3.04
N LYS A 72 11.15 -1.88 -3.11
CA LYS A 72 12.22 -0.93 -2.76
C LYS A 72 12.02 -0.24 -1.42
N GLN A 73 10.90 -0.47 -0.75
CA GLN A 73 10.53 0.15 0.53
C GLN A 73 10.34 -0.91 1.61
N MET A 74 10.71 -0.56 2.84
CA MET A 74 10.35 -1.32 4.04
C MET A 74 9.19 -0.60 4.72
N VAL A 75 8.02 -1.22 4.69
CA VAL A 75 6.81 -0.69 5.33
C VAL A 75 6.75 -1.15 6.78
N ARG A 76 6.44 -0.22 7.69
CA ARG A 76 6.05 -0.56 9.06
C ARG A 76 4.54 -0.77 9.08
N PHE A 77 4.12 -2.02 9.18
CA PHE A 77 2.72 -2.38 9.33
C PHE A 77 2.28 -2.28 10.79
N ASP A 78 0.98 -2.37 11.04
CA ASP A 78 0.46 -2.60 12.38
C ASP A 78 0.62 -4.07 12.82
N ASP A 79 0.08 -4.42 13.99
CA ASP A 79 0.25 -5.74 14.59
C ASP A 79 -0.56 -6.86 13.90
N ARG A 80 -1.18 -6.58 12.75
CA ARG A 80 -1.88 -7.58 11.95
C ARG A 80 -0.93 -8.21 10.93
N PRO A 81 -1.22 -9.43 10.45
CA PRO A 81 -0.52 -9.99 9.30
C PRO A 81 -1.00 -9.30 8.01
N TRP A 82 -0.05 -8.85 7.18
CA TRP A 82 -0.30 -8.25 5.87
C TRP A 82 0.31 -9.12 4.77
N LYS A 83 -0.44 -9.45 3.73
CA LYS A 83 0.05 -10.21 2.57
C LYS A 83 0.26 -9.30 1.37
N ILE A 84 1.26 -9.62 0.54
CA ILE A 84 1.34 -9.04 -0.81
C ILE A 84 0.17 -9.61 -1.62
N ALA A 85 -0.64 -8.71 -2.19
CA ALA A 85 -1.82 -9.08 -2.95
C ALA A 85 -1.68 -8.81 -4.45
N TRP A 86 -0.83 -7.87 -4.82
CA TRP A 86 -0.53 -7.57 -6.21
C TRP A 86 0.81 -6.85 -6.33
N GLY A 87 1.43 -6.92 -7.51
CA GLY A 87 2.55 -6.08 -7.82
C GLY A 87 2.86 -6.05 -9.30
N LYS A 88 3.49 -4.98 -9.74
CA LYS A 88 3.95 -4.82 -11.13
C LYS A 88 5.23 -4.02 -11.19
N LYS A 89 6.17 -4.51 -11.99
CA LYS A 89 7.40 -3.80 -12.33
C LYS A 89 7.38 -3.43 -13.81
N THR A 90 7.67 -2.16 -14.09
CA THR A 90 7.97 -1.64 -15.41
C THR A 90 9.24 -0.79 -15.33
N ASP A 91 9.75 -0.30 -16.47
CA ASP A 91 10.89 0.61 -16.48
C ASP A 91 10.58 1.99 -15.85
N LYS A 92 9.29 2.35 -15.74
CA LYS A 92 8.85 3.66 -15.25
C LYS A 92 8.42 3.65 -13.78
N VAL A 93 7.87 2.52 -13.32
CA VAL A 93 7.33 2.40 -11.98
C VAL A 93 7.38 0.95 -11.50
N VAL A 94 7.72 0.79 -10.24
CA VAL A 94 7.50 -0.42 -9.44
C VAL A 94 6.35 -0.15 -8.50
N THR A 95 5.34 -1.02 -8.49
CA THR A 95 4.20 -0.95 -7.57
C THR A 95 4.03 -2.28 -6.85
N VAL A 96 3.79 -2.23 -5.53
CA VAL A 96 3.41 -3.40 -4.72
C VAL A 96 2.24 -3.01 -3.83
N GLU A 97 1.25 -3.90 -3.76
CA GLU A 97 0.04 -3.72 -2.98
C GLU A 97 -0.07 -4.80 -1.92
N TYR A 98 -0.43 -4.38 -0.71
CA TYR A 98 -0.58 -5.23 0.45
C TYR A 98 -1.97 -5.04 1.04
N ILE A 99 -2.56 -6.15 1.48
CA ILE A 99 -3.84 -6.17 2.21
C ILE A 99 -3.68 -6.99 3.49
N PRO A 100 -4.52 -6.75 4.52
CA PRO A 100 -4.58 -7.64 5.66
C PRO A 100 -4.84 -9.10 5.23
N VAL A 101 -4.24 -10.07 5.91
CA VAL A 101 -4.59 -11.48 5.65
C VAL A 101 -6.06 -11.70 5.96
N GLY A 102 -6.77 -12.36 5.05
CA GLY A 102 -8.22 -12.53 5.09
C GLY A 102 -8.99 -11.56 4.18
N ASP A 103 -8.36 -10.48 3.70
CA ASP A 103 -8.96 -9.58 2.71
C ASP A 103 -8.83 -10.10 1.27
N ASP A 104 -9.73 -9.57 0.42
CA ASP A 104 -9.75 -9.72 -1.03
C ASP A 104 -9.31 -8.42 -1.69
N ILE A 105 -8.32 -8.49 -2.59
CA ILE A 105 -7.81 -7.34 -3.34
C ILE A 105 -8.85 -6.72 -4.27
N ASN A 106 -9.87 -7.47 -4.69
CA ASN A 106 -10.95 -6.94 -5.52
C ASN A 106 -12.01 -6.21 -4.70
N ASN A 107 -12.02 -6.42 -3.39
CA ASN A 107 -12.96 -5.80 -2.44
C ASN A 107 -12.28 -5.44 -1.12
N TRP A 108 -11.12 -4.78 -1.22
CA TRP A 108 -10.31 -4.42 -0.06
C TRP A 108 -11.01 -3.39 0.82
N LYS A 109 -10.73 -3.45 2.13
CA LYS A 109 -11.14 -2.42 3.10
C LYS A 109 -10.00 -1.50 3.46
N GLU A 110 -8.80 -2.08 3.58
CA GLU A 110 -7.56 -1.36 3.81
C GLU A 110 -6.52 -1.79 2.78
N LEU A 111 -5.75 -0.83 2.29
CA LEU A 111 -4.74 -1.05 1.26
C LEU A 111 -3.48 -0.28 1.60
N ILE A 112 -2.34 -0.96 1.52
CA ILE A 112 -1.03 -0.31 1.47
C ILE A 112 -0.50 -0.44 0.06
N THR A 113 -0.11 0.67 -0.55
CA THR A 113 0.53 0.67 -1.87
C THR A 113 1.90 1.32 -1.77
N THR A 114 2.94 0.60 -2.18
CA THR A 114 4.27 1.17 -2.39
C THR A 114 4.45 1.47 -3.88
N GLN A 115 5.05 2.60 -4.19
CA GLN A 115 5.47 2.96 -5.54
C GLN A 115 6.90 3.48 -5.54
N PHE A 116 7.69 3.05 -6.52
CA PHE A 116 9.00 3.63 -6.81
C PHE A 116 9.07 4.03 -8.28
N MET A 117 9.36 5.30 -8.54
CA MET A 117 9.49 5.88 -9.87
C MET A 117 10.94 6.30 -10.11
N PRO A 118 11.75 5.46 -10.78
CA PRO A 118 13.15 5.76 -11.08
C PRO A 118 13.29 6.97 -12.01
N GLY A 119 14.41 7.69 -11.88
CA GLY A 119 14.79 8.80 -12.77
C GLY A 119 14.17 10.15 -12.44
N LEU A 120 13.23 10.22 -11.47
CA LEU A 120 12.65 11.48 -10.98
C LEU A 120 13.55 12.22 -9.97
N THR A 121 14.86 12.22 -10.18
CA THR A 121 15.86 12.76 -9.22
C THR A 121 15.83 14.28 -9.08
N ASN A 122 15.38 15.00 -10.11
CA ASN A 122 15.23 16.46 -10.09
C ASN A 122 13.91 16.93 -9.47
N MET A 123 12.96 16.02 -9.24
CA MET A 123 11.67 16.34 -8.64
C MET A 123 11.81 16.43 -7.11
N THR A 124 11.07 17.35 -6.49
CA THR A 124 10.90 17.39 -5.03
C THR A 124 9.62 16.67 -4.63
N PRO A 125 9.50 16.19 -3.38
CA PRO A 125 8.26 15.61 -2.86
C PRO A 125 7.06 16.55 -2.97
N ALA A 126 7.27 17.85 -2.70
CA ALA A 126 6.23 18.87 -2.85
C ALA A 126 5.76 19.03 -4.31
N GLN A 127 6.68 19.04 -5.28
CA GLN A 127 6.32 19.06 -6.70
C GLN A 127 5.52 17.82 -7.10
N PHE A 128 5.96 16.64 -6.66
CA PHE A 128 5.23 15.39 -6.93
C PHE A 128 3.83 15.42 -6.31
N GLY A 129 3.70 15.86 -5.04
CA GLY A 129 2.42 15.99 -4.36
C GLY A 129 1.47 16.95 -5.06
N ASN A 130 1.98 18.08 -5.57
CA ASN A 130 1.17 19.03 -6.34
C ASN A 130 0.69 18.43 -7.67
N GLU A 131 1.54 17.69 -8.39
CA GLU A 131 1.13 16.97 -9.61
C GLU A 131 0.11 15.87 -9.30
N PHE A 132 0.24 15.18 -8.17
CA PHE A 132 -0.75 14.21 -7.71
C PHE A 132 -2.11 14.88 -7.48
N LEU A 133 -2.16 15.96 -6.70
CA LEU A 133 -3.40 16.69 -6.41
C LEU A 133 -4.00 17.30 -7.68
N TYR A 134 -3.18 17.81 -8.59
CA TYR A 134 -3.62 18.30 -9.90
C TYR A 134 -4.26 17.19 -10.75
N ASN A 135 -3.76 15.96 -10.70
CA ASN A 135 -4.38 14.82 -11.37
C ASN A 135 -5.65 14.35 -10.64
N LEU A 136 -5.69 14.44 -9.31
CA LEU A 136 -6.88 14.15 -8.52
C LEU A 136 -8.01 15.13 -8.86
N ASP A 137 -7.72 16.43 -8.99
CA ASP A 137 -8.69 17.45 -9.45
C ASP A 137 -9.33 17.07 -10.80
N LYS A 138 -8.51 16.58 -11.74
CA LYS A 138 -8.98 16.17 -13.07
C LYS A 138 -9.86 14.93 -13.07
N SER A 139 -9.86 14.14 -12.00
CA SER A 139 -10.74 12.98 -11.89
C SER A 139 -12.20 13.37 -11.65
N GLY A 140 -12.46 14.62 -11.22
CA GLY A 140 -13.80 15.13 -10.93
C GLY A 140 -14.32 14.77 -9.54
N VAL A 141 -13.50 14.16 -8.69
CA VAL A 141 -13.85 13.93 -7.27
C VAL A 141 -13.77 15.22 -6.47
N LYS A 142 -14.62 15.35 -5.45
CA LYS A 142 -14.44 16.39 -4.42
C LYS A 142 -13.68 15.80 -3.26
N TYR A 143 -12.67 16.51 -2.78
CA TYR A 143 -11.82 16.02 -1.71
C TYR A 143 -11.33 17.15 -0.79
N THR A 144 -10.87 16.78 0.40
CA THR A 144 -10.14 17.65 1.31
C THR A 144 -8.71 17.17 1.46
N VAL A 145 -7.76 18.07 1.72
CA VAL A 145 -6.36 17.74 1.97
C VAL A 145 -5.90 18.34 3.28
N ASN A 146 -5.09 17.59 4.01
CA ASN A 146 -4.39 18.05 5.20
C ASN A 146 -2.91 17.65 5.13
N VAL A 147 -2.01 18.65 5.07
CA VAL A 147 -0.57 18.41 5.11
C VAL A 147 -0.16 18.07 6.55
N ILE A 148 0.50 16.92 6.71
CA ILE A 148 0.92 16.39 8.01
C ILE A 148 2.38 16.75 8.29
N GLU A 149 3.24 16.69 7.27
CA GLU A 149 4.65 17.00 7.38
C GLU A 149 5.23 17.40 6.02
N GLU A 150 6.04 18.46 5.98
CA GLU A 150 6.72 18.90 4.77
C GLU A 150 8.18 19.26 5.08
N LYS A 151 9.09 18.66 4.31
CA LYS A 151 10.55 18.83 4.37
C LYS A 151 11.11 18.75 2.94
N PRO A 152 12.37 19.17 2.70
CA PRO A 152 12.96 19.15 1.36
C PRO A 152 12.93 17.78 0.65
N ASP A 153 13.01 16.69 1.42
CA ASP A 153 13.09 15.30 0.96
C ASP A 153 11.90 14.43 1.39
N LEU A 154 10.91 15.00 2.08
CA LEU A 154 9.73 14.31 2.57
C LEU A 154 8.48 15.19 2.49
N LEU A 155 7.39 14.65 1.95
CA LEU A 155 6.05 15.19 2.10
C LEU A 155 5.12 14.10 2.62
N ILE A 156 4.35 14.39 3.66
CA ILE A 156 3.26 13.55 4.14
C ILE A 156 1.99 14.38 4.17
N PHE A 157 0.95 13.91 3.51
CA PHE A 157 -0.37 14.51 3.57
C PHE A 157 -1.45 13.44 3.58
N GLU A 158 -2.62 13.84 4.04
CA GLU A 158 -3.85 13.04 4.01
C GLU A 158 -4.81 13.70 3.03
N PHE A 159 -5.52 12.92 2.23
CA PHE A 159 -6.68 13.40 1.50
C PHE A 159 -7.88 12.50 1.71
N LYS A 160 -9.07 13.11 1.67
CA LYS A 160 -10.34 12.40 1.83
C LYS A 160 -11.24 12.70 0.65
N VAL A 161 -11.68 11.68 -0.07
CA VAL A 161 -12.68 11.83 -1.13
C VAL A 161 -14.06 11.91 -0.48
N GLN A 162 -14.74 13.03 -0.68
CA GLN A 162 -16.08 13.30 -0.17
C GLN A 162 -17.16 12.88 -1.16
N GLU A 163 -16.92 13.10 -2.46
CA GLU A 163 -17.84 12.77 -3.54
C GLU A 163 -17.09 12.23 -4.78
N PRO A 164 -17.67 11.24 -5.50
CA PRO A 164 -18.95 10.58 -5.24
C PRO A 164 -18.84 9.50 -4.14
N ALA A 165 -19.98 9.12 -3.54
CA ALA A 165 -20.04 8.17 -2.43
C ALA A 165 -19.37 6.82 -2.73
N ASN A 166 -19.47 6.32 -3.97
CA ASN A 166 -18.88 5.05 -4.38
C ASN A 166 -17.36 5.08 -4.56
N LEU A 167 -16.73 6.27 -4.46
CA LEU A 167 -15.29 6.48 -4.50
C LEU A 167 -14.75 7.07 -3.19
N GLN A 168 -15.56 7.05 -2.11
CA GLN A 168 -15.12 7.52 -0.81
C GLN A 168 -13.91 6.72 -0.33
N GLN A 169 -12.91 7.46 0.08
CA GLN A 169 -11.70 6.94 0.70
C GLN A 169 -11.05 8.01 1.56
N ASP A 170 -10.32 7.54 2.56
CA ASP A 170 -9.45 8.34 3.42
C ASP A 170 -8.04 7.77 3.31
N GLU A 171 -7.11 8.59 2.84
CA GLU A 171 -5.80 8.12 2.41
C GLU A 171 -4.67 9.02 2.93
N ILE A 172 -3.66 8.40 3.54
CA ILE A 172 -2.41 9.06 3.92
C ILE A 172 -1.33 8.67 2.92
N LEU A 173 -0.68 9.67 2.33
CA LEU A 173 0.46 9.51 1.44
C LEU A 173 1.73 10.00 2.12
N LYS A 174 2.79 9.22 1.98
CA LYS A 174 4.16 9.61 2.24
C LYS A 174 4.94 9.59 0.94
N ILE A 175 5.46 10.74 0.52
CA ILE A 175 6.35 10.90 -0.63
C ILE A 175 7.75 11.18 -0.11
N THR A 176 8.70 10.35 -0.47
CA THR A 176 10.11 10.48 -0.07
C THR A 176 10.98 10.61 -1.31
N LYS A 177 11.90 11.57 -1.31
CA LYS A 177 12.94 11.69 -2.33
C LYS A 177 14.11 10.77 -1.99
N GLY A 178 14.38 9.79 -2.84
CA GLY A 178 15.58 8.98 -2.76
C GLY A 178 16.64 9.44 -3.76
N LYS A 179 17.82 8.81 -3.72
CA LYS A 179 18.91 9.08 -4.66
C LYS A 179 18.58 8.76 -6.12
N ASP A 180 17.74 7.76 -6.35
CA ASP A 180 17.47 7.20 -7.68
C ASP A 180 16.08 7.60 -8.24
N GLY A 181 15.27 8.33 -7.47
CA GLY A 181 13.91 8.69 -7.87
C GLY A 181 12.98 9.02 -6.69
N ILE A 182 11.68 8.99 -6.96
CA ILE A 182 10.62 9.27 -5.98
C ILE A 182 10.01 7.96 -5.48
N TYR A 183 9.79 7.90 -4.17
CA TYR A 183 9.16 6.79 -3.46
C TYR A 183 7.85 7.29 -2.86
N VAL A 184 6.76 6.56 -3.10
CA VAL A 184 5.44 6.89 -2.55
C VAL A 184 4.94 5.69 -1.76
N LEU A 185 4.39 5.96 -0.58
CA LEU A 185 3.74 4.99 0.27
C LEU A 185 2.34 5.51 0.58
N HIS A 186 1.34 4.74 0.19
CA HIS A 186 -0.07 5.02 0.41
C HIS A 186 -0.59 4.09 1.51
N TYR A 187 -1.37 4.64 2.43
CA TYR A 187 -2.30 3.87 3.26
C TYR A 187 -3.70 4.40 2.99
N ALA A 188 -4.56 3.56 2.42
CA ALA A 188 -5.94 3.90 2.08
C ALA A 188 -6.92 3.01 2.86
N ILE A 189 -8.04 3.61 3.24
CA ILE A 189 -9.24 2.85 3.62
C ILE A 189 -10.41 3.23 2.72
N LYS A 190 -11.29 2.26 2.45
CA LYS A 190 -12.47 2.46 1.59
C LYS A 190 -13.68 2.99 2.38
N GLU A 191 -13.43 3.97 3.23
CA GLU A 191 -14.43 4.66 4.06
C GLU A 191 -14.13 6.18 4.07
N SER A 192 -15.09 6.98 4.51
CA SER A 192 -14.96 8.45 4.51
C SER A 192 -14.10 9.01 5.66
N ASP A 193 -13.87 8.23 6.72
CA ASP A 193 -13.10 8.65 7.90
C ASP A 193 -12.40 7.45 8.55
N MET A 194 -11.07 7.50 8.61
CA MET A 194 -10.28 6.45 9.26
C MET A 194 -10.30 6.47 10.78
N THR A 195 -11.00 7.41 11.41
CA THR A 195 -10.97 7.68 12.86
C THR A 195 -9.61 8.22 13.32
N LYS A 196 -9.62 9.01 14.39
CA LYS A 196 -8.39 9.61 14.93
C LYS A 196 -7.35 8.57 15.38
N GLU A 197 -7.78 7.49 16.01
CA GLU A 197 -6.88 6.47 16.56
C GLU A 197 -6.13 5.73 15.44
N ASN A 198 -6.84 5.24 14.43
CA ASN A 198 -6.22 4.56 13.31
C ASN A 198 -5.36 5.52 12.48
N ARG A 199 -5.83 6.77 12.31
CA ARG A 199 -5.05 7.85 11.67
C ARG A 199 -3.71 8.07 12.34
N ASP A 200 -3.69 8.28 13.64
CA ASP A 200 -2.46 8.56 14.38
C ASP A 200 -1.50 7.34 14.34
N LYS A 201 -2.05 6.13 14.42
CA LYS A 201 -1.31 4.87 14.24
C LYS A 201 -0.64 4.82 12.87
N TRP A 202 -1.39 5.04 11.79
CA TRP A 202 -0.85 4.94 10.43
C TRP A 202 0.08 6.08 10.05
N VAL A 203 -0.17 7.31 10.52
CA VAL A 203 0.80 8.40 10.38
C VAL A 203 2.14 8.02 11.02
N LYS A 204 2.13 7.45 12.23
CA LYS A 204 3.36 6.99 12.91
C LYS A 204 4.05 5.88 12.12
N ASN A 205 3.30 4.89 11.64
CA ASN A 205 3.81 3.78 10.85
C ASN A 205 4.44 4.23 9.53
N LEU A 206 3.78 5.11 8.78
CA LEU A 206 4.30 5.69 7.55
C LEU A 206 5.59 6.48 7.82
N LYS A 207 5.64 7.29 8.88
CA LYS A 207 6.87 8.00 9.27
C LYS A 207 8.04 7.04 9.52
N ASN A 208 7.78 5.91 10.19
CA ASN A 208 8.79 4.90 10.51
C ASN A 208 9.16 3.94 9.36
N SER A 209 8.41 3.98 8.24
CA SER A 209 8.72 3.23 7.01
C SER A 209 9.90 3.88 6.27
N PHE A 210 10.73 3.12 5.57
CA PHE A 210 11.97 3.64 4.97
C PHE A 210 12.32 2.99 3.64
N ILE A 211 13.12 3.68 2.82
CA ILE A 211 13.65 3.14 1.57
C ILE A 211 14.68 2.06 1.90
N LYS A 212 14.58 0.88 1.29
CA LYS A 212 15.59 -0.18 1.46
C LYS A 212 16.93 0.32 0.95
N ALA A 213 18.00 0.04 1.68
CA ALA A 213 19.34 0.31 1.19
C ALA A 213 19.54 -0.40 -0.16
N SER A 214 20.00 0.34 -1.17
CA SER A 214 20.37 -0.29 -2.45
C SER A 214 21.46 -1.30 -2.17
N THR A 215 21.22 -2.57 -2.49
CA THR A 215 22.31 -3.54 -2.57
C THR A 215 23.23 -3.06 -3.71
N PRO A 216 24.54 -2.85 -3.45
CA PRO A 216 25.49 -2.45 -4.47
C PRO A 216 25.59 -3.48 -5.60
#